data_AF-A0A8J4GG11-F1
#
_entry.id   AF-A0A8J4GG11-F1
#
_cell.length_a   1.000
_cell.length_b   1.000
_cell.length_c   1.000
_cell.angle_alpha   90.00
_cell.angle_beta   90.00
_cell.angle_gamma   90.00
#
_symmetry.space_group_name_H-M   'P 1'
#
loop_
_entity.id
_entity.type
_entity.pdbx_description
1 polymer ?
#
loop_
_entity_poly.entity_id
_entity_poly.type
_entity_poly.pdbx_seq_one_letter_code
_entity_poly.pdbx_strand_id
1 'polypeptide(L)'
;MANPEIIYQVLSQPVDASRVKQLQTVHEAIKANLAGQQAGSRVGLETLVVCAEAALKVGSLDIAQDCLERYFLEQRRYAVNMGPVEVRDQYLCRGHFARGLLVSERSKGLKGRALIDGTLESISHVMAGLEVAAANIRYQFLVYNASVHHWRVAAPLHRDGLRAHLLPSTDKMVQALDKVPGHEEWKVRCYTALALCQADAALVAGSQAAAGGGKAGGGGPSFDDAAKTLQRAYDTAGAAKLVQLQRDVARLQVHLTTLAYGNAAPGSKAAKVGGPGAAKPGAKGAKGAPPPAPVLDEEGALRLIQGVLTGRPDRTIAEQQLKEAVAKVDPNGPDGRVKGALLRPVSRAAWAAAVAGLPALAERWASRAAASSDSGPRTWSDLTRVLLALQ
;
A
#
# COMPACT_ATOMS: atom_id res chain seq x y z
N MET A 1 -43.14 -21.73 6.06
CA MET A 1 -42.62 -20.91 7.17
C MET A 1 -41.11 -21.09 7.18
N ALA A 2 -40.34 -20.04 6.91
CA ALA A 2 -38.90 -20.14 6.80
C ALA A 2 -38.29 -20.30 8.20
N ASN A 3 -37.84 -21.52 8.53
CA ASN A 3 -37.15 -21.77 9.78
C ASN A 3 -35.81 -21.00 9.76
N PRO A 4 -35.51 -20.12 10.74
CA PRO A 4 -34.27 -19.37 10.80
C PRO A 4 -33.01 -20.26 10.67
N GLU A 5 -33.02 -21.46 11.26
CA GLU A 5 -31.93 -22.44 11.17
C GLU A 5 -31.61 -22.82 9.72
N ILE A 6 -32.64 -23.02 8.90
CA ILE A 6 -32.48 -23.39 7.48
C ILE A 6 -31.86 -22.22 6.70
N ILE A 7 -32.25 -20.98 7.02
CA ILE A 7 -31.67 -19.78 6.42
C ILE A 7 -30.17 -19.70 6.74
N TYR A 8 -29.78 -19.90 8.00
CA TYR A 8 -28.37 -19.91 8.39
C TYR A 8 -27.58 -21.03 7.72
N GLN A 9 -28.16 -22.23 7.67
CA GLN A 9 -27.52 -23.38 7.04
C GLN A 9 -27.23 -23.11 5.57
N VAL A 10 -28.21 -22.61 4.80
CA VAL A 10 -28.02 -22.26 3.38
C VAL A 10 -26.97 -21.16 3.20
N LEU A 11 -26.98 -20.13 4.06
CA LEU A 11 -26.01 -19.04 3.98
C LEU A 11 -24.58 -19.47 4.35
N SER A 12 -24.44 -20.55 5.15
CA SER A 12 -23.16 -21.10 5.61
C SER A 12 -22.46 -22.01 4.58
N GLN A 13 -23.16 -22.50 3.56
CA GLN A 13 -22.62 -23.43 2.57
C GLN A 13 -21.54 -22.77 1.67
N PRO A 14 -20.63 -23.57 1.06
CA PRO A 14 -19.63 -23.08 0.11
C PRO A 14 -20.25 -22.48 -1.16
N VAL A 15 -19.48 -21.69 -1.93
CA VAL A 15 -19.98 -21.00 -3.13
C VAL A 15 -20.06 -21.99 -4.31
N ASP A 16 -21.26 -22.20 -4.85
CA ASP A 16 -21.50 -22.93 -6.10
C ASP A 16 -22.55 -22.21 -6.98
N ALA A 17 -22.77 -22.70 -8.21
CA ALA A 17 -23.72 -22.08 -9.15
C ALA A 17 -25.19 -22.17 -8.67
N SER A 18 -25.51 -23.12 -7.80
CA SER A 18 -26.84 -23.27 -7.17
C SER A 18 -27.12 -22.17 -6.15
N ARG A 19 -26.06 -21.62 -5.53
CA ARG A 19 -26.13 -20.63 -4.46
C ARG A 19 -26.84 -19.34 -4.82
N VAL A 20 -26.75 -18.86 -6.07
CA VAL A 20 -27.42 -17.59 -6.46
C VAL A 20 -28.94 -17.72 -6.34
N LYS A 21 -29.50 -18.84 -6.81
CA LYS A 21 -30.95 -19.11 -6.70
C LYS A 21 -31.36 -19.35 -5.24
N GLN A 22 -30.57 -20.11 -4.50
CA GLN A 22 -30.82 -20.34 -3.07
C GLN A 22 -30.79 -19.03 -2.28
N LEU A 23 -29.84 -18.14 -2.58
CA LEU A 23 -29.72 -16.82 -1.97
C LEU A 23 -30.94 -15.95 -2.26
N GLN A 24 -31.45 -15.96 -3.50
CA GLN A 24 -32.69 -15.25 -3.85
C GLN A 24 -33.89 -15.78 -3.05
N THR A 25 -34.05 -17.11 -2.96
CA THR A 25 -35.12 -17.72 -2.17
C THR A 25 -35.02 -17.35 -0.69
N VAL A 26 -33.81 -17.39 -0.12
CA VAL A 26 -33.56 -16.99 1.26
C VAL A 26 -33.85 -15.50 1.47
N HIS A 27 -33.43 -14.64 0.54
CA HIS A 27 -33.67 -13.20 0.60
C HIS A 27 -35.17 -12.87 0.62
N GLU A 28 -35.96 -13.47 -0.28
CA GLU A 28 -37.40 -13.28 -0.29
C GLU A 28 -38.09 -13.85 0.96
N ALA A 29 -37.58 -14.97 1.50
CA ALA A 29 -38.06 -15.53 2.75
C ALA A 29 -37.81 -14.59 3.95
N ILE A 30 -36.63 -13.96 4.02
CA ILE A 30 -36.30 -12.95 5.04
C ILE A 30 -37.24 -11.75 4.90
N LYS A 31 -37.45 -11.24 3.68
CA LYS A 31 -38.36 -10.11 3.44
C LYS A 31 -39.79 -10.40 3.85
N ALA A 32 -40.32 -11.56 3.44
CA ALA A 32 -41.67 -11.98 3.79
C ALA A 32 -41.83 -12.12 5.31
N ASN A 33 -40.81 -12.63 6.00
CA ASN A 33 -40.82 -12.75 7.45
C ASN A 33 -40.76 -11.39 8.16
N LEU A 34 -39.91 -10.47 7.71
CA LEU A 34 -39.80 -9.12 8.28
C LEU A 34 -41.06 -8.28 8.09
N ALA A 35 -41.83 -8.53 7.02
CA ALA A 35 -43.13 -7.92 6.74
C ALA A 35 -44.29 -8.56 7.51
N GLY A 36 -44.13 -9.80 8.00
CA GLY A 36 -45.13 -10.52 8.79
C GLY A 36 -45.34 -9.91 10.18
N GLN A 37 -46.60 -9.76 10.60
CA GLN A 37 -46.98 -9.12 11.88
C GLN A 37 -46.95 -10.04 13.11
N GLN A 38 -46.56 -11.33 12.98
CA GLN A 38 -46.58 -12.25 14.12
C GLN A 38 -45.35 -12.04 15.03
N ALA A 39 -45.60 -11.46 16.20
CA ALA A 39 -44.61 -11.02 17.20
C ALA A 39 -43.71 -12.11 17.82
N GLY A 40 -43.81 -13.37 17.39
CA GLY A 40 -43.01 -14.49 17.90
C GLY A 40 -42.20 -15.29 16.86
N SER A 41 -42.31 -14.95 15.56
CA SER A 41 -41.64 -15.68 14.47
C SER A 41 -40.69 -14.80 13.64
N ARG A 42 -40.46 -13.55 14.04
CA ARG A 42 -39.61 -12.62 13.30
C ARG A 42 -38.15 -13.08 13.37
N VAL A 43 -37.53 -13.26 12.22
CA VAL A 43 -36.11 -13.57 12.08
C VAL A 43 -35.32 -12.35 12.57
N GLY A 44 -34.22 -12.58 13.29
CA GLY A 44 -33.39 -11.51 13.82
C GLY A 44 -32.71 -10.70 12.70
N LEU A 45 -32.47 -9.40 12.97
CA LEU A 45 -31.88 -8.46 11.99
C LEU A 45 -30.50 -8.91 11.51
N GLU A 46 -29.78 -9.67 12.31
CA GLU A 46 -28.48 -10.22 11.97
C GLU A 46 -28.52 -11.12 10.72
N THR A 47 -29.66 -11.73 10.39
CA THR A 47 -29.81 -12.51 9.14
C THR A 47 -29.70 -11.67 7.89
N LEU A 48 -30.09 -10.39 7.94
CA LEU A 48 -29.86 -9.45 6.82
C LEU A 48 -28.37 -9.24 6.60
N VAL A 49 -27.57 -9.12 7.68
CA VAL A 49 -26.12 -8.95 7.58
C VAL A 49 -25.47 -10.22 7.02
N VAL A 50 -25.85 -11.40 7.51
CA VAL A 50 -25.33 -12.67 6.98
C VAL A 50 -25.73 -12.88 5.52
N CYS A 51 -26.97 -12.52 5.15
CA CYS A 51 -27.43 -12.58 3.76
C CYS A 51 -26.64 -11.61 2.87
N ALA A 52 -26.37 -10.39 3.32
CA ALA A 52 -25.57 -9.41 2.59
C ALA A 52 -24.12 -9.89 2.38
N GLU A 53 -23.47 -10.45 3.41
CA GLU A 53 -22.13 -11.00 3.29
C GLU A 53 -22.08 -12.19 2.32
N ALA A 54 -23.08 -13.08 2.35
CA ALA A 54 -23.20 -14.18 1.40
C ALA A 54 -23.43 -13.66 -0.04
N ALA A 55 -24.27 -12.64 -0.19
CA ALA A 55 -24.53 -11.98 -1.47
C ALA A 55 -23.27 -11.35 -2.07
N LEU A 56 -22.46 -10.69 -1.26
CA LEU A 56 -21.17 -10.14 -1.68
C LEU A 56 -20.18 -11.24 -2.14
N LYS A 57 -20.15 -12.39 -1.45
CA LYS A 57 -19.28 -13.52 -1.83
C LYS A 57 -19.63 -14.11 -3.21
N VAL A 58 -20.90 -14.06 -3.61
CA VAL A 58 -21.36 -14.54 -4.92
C VAL A 58 -21.49 -13.43 -5.97
N GLY A 59 -21.18 -12.18 -5.62
CA GLY A 59 -21.26 -11.02 -6.53
C GLY A 59 -22.67 -10.48 -6.76
N SER A 60 -23.66 -10.89 -5.97
CA SER A 60 -25.06 -10.42 -6.10
C SER A 60 -25.26 -9.09 -5.38
N LEU A 61 -24.76 -8.00 -5.96
CA LEU A 61 -24.68 -6.67 -5.32
C LEU A 61 -26.05 -6.06 -4.97
N ASP A 62 -27.11 -6.38 -5.72
CA ASP A 62 -28.45 -5.84 -5.45
C ASP A 62 -29.09 -6.46 -4.21
N ILE A 63 -28.93 -7.78 -4.03
CA ILE A 63 -29.37 -8.47 -2.80
C ILE A 63 -28.58 -7.95 -1.60
N ALA A 64 -27.26 -7.77 -1.74
CA ALA A 64 -26.44 -7.20 -0.69
C ALA A 64 -26.92 -5.79 -0.30
N GLN A 65 -27.26 -4.96 -1.29
CA GLN A 65 -27.78 -3.61 -1.06
C GLN A 65 -29.11 -3.62 -0.31
N ASP A 66 -30.12 -4.37 -0.80
CA ASP A 66 -31.45 -4.41 -0.18
C ASP A 66 -31.38 -4.92 1.28
N CYS A 67 -30.58 -5.97 1.53
CA CYS A 67 -30.34 -6.47 2.88
C CYS A 67 -29.75 -5.40 3.81
N LEU A 68 -28.71 -4.70 3.36
CA LEU A 68 -28.04 -3.68 4.18
C LEU A 68 -28.92 -2.46 4.43
N GLU A 69 -29.66 -2.00 3.42
CA GLU A 69 -30.59 -0.87 3.56
C GLU A 69 -31.69 -1.18 4.56
N ARG A 70 -32.28 -2.38 4.49
CA ARG A 70 -33.26 -2.86 5.49
C ARG A 70 -32.65 -2.96 6.88
N TYR A 71 -31.44 -3.50 7.00
CA TYR A 71 -30.76 -3.64 8.30
C TYR A 71 -30.58 -2.29 8.99
N PHE A 72 -29.96 -1.32 8.30
CA PHE A 72 -29.72 0.02 8.86
C PHE A 72 -31.02 0.80 9.09
N LEU A 73 -32.06 0.60 8.26
CA LEU A 73 -33.36 1.22 8.45
C LEU A 73 -34.07 0.69 9.72
N GLU A 74 -34.14 -0.64 9.87
CA GLU A 74 -34.77 -1.26 11.04
C GLU A 74 -33.98 -0.92 12.31
N GLN A 75 -32.65 -0.91 12.27
CA GLN A 75 -31.82 -0.55 13.42
C GLN A 75 -32.10 0.88 13.92
N ARG A 76 -32.34 1.84 13.01
CA ARG A 76 -32.78 3.19 13.38
C ARG A 76 -34.19 3.18 13.99
N ARG A 77 -35.11 2.37 13.49
CA ARG A 77 -36.48 2.25 14.03
C ARG A 77 -36.50 1.66 15.44
N TYR A 78 -35.65 0.66 15.72
CA TYR A 78 -35.50 0.10 17.06
C TYR A 78 -35.01 1.14 18.08
N ALA A 79 -34.19 2.11 17.65
CA ALA A 79 -33.70 3.20 18.52
C ALA A 79 -34.73 4.29 18.82
N VAL A 80 -35.84 4.38 18.07
CA VAL A 80 -36.90 5.39 18.27
C VAL A 80 -37.97 4.91 19.26
N ASN A 81 -38.25 3.60 19.31
CA ASN A 81 -39.35 3.03 20.09
C ASN A 81 -38.94 2.42 21.44
N MET A 82 -37.64 2.33 21.71
CA MET A 82 -37.06 2.02 23.01
C MET A 82 -36.13 3.18 23.35
N GLY A 83 -36.00 3.58 24.62
CA GLY A 83 -35.00 4.59 25.03
C GLY A 83 -33.60 4.28 24.45
N PRO A 84 -32.68 5.25 24.36
CA PRO A 84 -31.48 5.20 23.51
C PRO A 84 -30.49 4.10 23.92
N VAL A 85 -30.84 2.85 23.63
CA VAL A 85 -29.98 1.69 23.68
C VAL A 85 -29.47 1.56 22.26
N GLU A 86 -28.39 2.29 21.94
CA GLU A 86 -27.64 2.02 20.72
C GLU A 86 -27.19 0.56 20.80
N VAL A 87 -27.83 -0.31 20.02
CA VAL A 87 -27.44 -1.72 19.89
C VAL A 87 -26.12 -1.75 19.10
N ARG A 88 -25.02 -1.54 19.83
CA ARG A 88 -23.64 -1.64 19.37
C ARG A 88 -23.20 -3.10 19.47
N ASP A 89 -23.80 -3.95 18.65
CA ASP A 89 -23.46 -5.36 18.59
C ASP A 89 -22.40 -5.68 17.52
N GLN A 90 -21.98 -6.94 17.46
CA GLN A 90 -21.01 -7.39 16.43
C GLN A 90 -21.56 -7.31 15.00
N TYR A 91 -22.89 -7.36 14.83
CA TYR A 91 -23.53 -7.36 13.52
C TYR A 91 -23.60 -5.95 12.92
N LEU A 92 -23.64 -4.92 13.76
CA LEU A 92 -23.48 -3.53 13.32
C LEU A 92 -22.09 -3.32 12.70
N CYS A 93 -21.04 -3.80 13.36
CA CYS A 93 -19.68 -3.76 12.81
C CYS A 93 -19.60 -4.46 11.45
N ARG A 94 -20.14 -5.69 11.38
CA ARG A 94 -20.15 -6.51 10.16
C ARG A 94 -20.99 -5.88 9.04
N GLY A 95 -22.15 -5.31 9.36
CA GLY A 95 -22.98 -4.58 8.41
C GLY A 95 -22.25 -3.38 7.81
N HIS A 96 -21.50 -2.64 8.63
CA HIS A 96 -20.62 -1.57 8.17
C HIS A 96 -19.51 -2.08 7.24
N PHE A 97 -18.84 -3.19 7.59
CA PHE A 97 -17.82 -3.79 6.72
C PHE A 97 -18.41 -4.27 5.39
N ALA A 98 -19.57 -4.91 5.41
CA ALA A 98 -20.30 -5.34 4.22
C ALA A 98 -20.72 -4.15 3.34
N ARG A 99 -21.19 -3.04 3.95
CA ARG A 99 -21.49 -1.80 3.22
C ARG A 99 -20.24 -1.21 2.57
N GLY A 100 -19.12 -1.19 3.29
CA GLY A 100 -17.82 -0.78 2.73
C GLY A 100 -17.45 -1.62 1.50
N LEU A 101 -17.52 -2.95 1.60
CA LEU A 101 -17.27 -3.84 0.48
C LEU A 101 -18.23 -3.61 -0.69
N LEU A 102 -19.53 -3.43 -0.44
CA LEU A 102 -20.51 -3.15 -1.49
C LEU A 102 -20.17 -1.87 -2.27
N VAL A 103 -19.82 -0.79 -1.58
CA VAL A 103 -19.42 0.48 -2.21
C VAL A 103 -18.12 0.29 -3.00
N SER A 104 -17.15 -0.46 -2.45
CA SER A 104 -15.91 -0.79 -3.16
C SER A 104 -16.16 -1.59 -4.45
N GLU A 105 -17.07 -2.56 -4.41
CA GLU A 105 -17.44 -3.37 -5.59
C GLU A 105 -18.15 -2.52 -6.65
N ARG A 106 -19.07 -1.63 -6.25
CA ARG A 106 -19.76 -0.70 -7.16
C ARG A 106 -18.82 0.37 -7.74
N SER A 107 -17.73 0.67 -7.03
CA SER A 107 -16.71 1.63 -7.49
C SER A 107 -15.68 1.01 -8.45
N LYS A 108 -15.75 -0.31 -8.72
CA LYS A 108 -14.86 -0.95 -9.69
C LYS A 108 -15.06 -0.34 -11.08
N GLY A 109 -13.96 0.07 -11.69
CA GLY A 109 -13.96 0.69 -13.03
C GLY A 109 -14.01 2.22 -13.02
N LEU A 110 -14.26 2.86 -11.88
CA LEU A 110 -14.12 4.31 -11.75
C LEU A 110 -12.67 4.75 -11.96
N LYS A 111 -12.47 6.00 -12.40
CA LYS A 111 -11.16 6.60 -12.65
C LYS A 111 -11.07 8.02 -12.08
N GLY A 112 -9.85 8.51 -11.90
CA GLY A 112 -9.59 9.88 -11.45
C GLY A 112 -10.26 10.18 -10.12
N ARG A 113 -10.94 11.33 -10.03
CA ARG A 113 -11.56 11.81 -8.80
C ARG A 113 -12.67 10.89 -8.28
N ALA A 114 -13.50 10.35 -9.16
CA ALA A 114 -14.59 9.44 -8.80
C ALA A 114 -14.06 8.15 -8.14
N LEU A 115 -12.91 7.63 -8.57
CA LEU A 115 -12.26 6.49 -7.92
C LEU A 115 -11.82 6.84 -6.49
N ILE A 116 -11.24 8.02 -6.30
CA ILE A 116 -10.78 8.47 -4.98
C ILE A 116 -11.99 8.61 -4.05
N ASP A 117 -13.03 9.31 -4.49
CA ASP A 117 -14.22 9.56 -3.67
C ASP A 117 -14.94 8.24 -3.32
N GLY A 118 -15.15 7.33 -4.29
CA GLY A 118 -15.76 6.03 -4.03
C GLY A 118 -14.92 5.13 -3.10
N THR A 119 -13.58 5.22 -3.19
CA THR A 119 -12.69 4.50 -2.27
C THR A 119 -12.77 5.07 -0.85
N LEU A 120 -12.76 6.40 -0.70
CA LEU A 120 -12.87 7.06 0.60
C LEU A 120 -14.24 6.84 1.24
N GLU A 121 -15.31 6.83 0.46
CA GLU A 121 -16.66 6.47 0.92
C GLU A 121 -16.69 5.03 1.46
N SER A 122 -16.12 4.08 0.71
CA SER A 122 -16.01 2.68 1.15
C SER A 122 -15.21 2.55 2.46
N ILE A 123 -14.07 3.26 2.57
CA ILE A 123 -13.27 3.32 3.79
C ILE A 123 -14.08 3.89 4.95
N SER A 124 -14.86 4.95 4.74
CA SER A 124 -15.67 5.58 5.80
C SER A 124 -16.63 4.59 6.46
N HIS A 125 -17.24 3.69 5.69
CA HIS A 125 -18.09 2.64 6.22
C HIS A 125 -17.29 1.63 7.06
N VAL A 126 -16.11 1.22 6.60
CA VAL A 126 -15.24 0.33 7.39
C VAL A 126 -14.83 0.99 8.70
N MET A 127 -14.50 2.29 8.68
CA MET A 127 -14.11 3.04 9.87
C MET A 127 -15.26 3.17 10.88
N ALA A 128 -16.50 3.33 10.42
CA ALA A 128 -17.67 3.30 11.31
C ALA A 128 -17.80 1.95 12.05
N GLY A 129 -17.59 0.83 11.35
CA GLY A 129 -17.57 -0.49 11.99
C GLY A 129 -16.38 -0.67 12.95
N LEU A 130 -15.22 -0.11 12.62
CA LEU A 130 -14.03 -0.12 13.48
C LEU A 130 -14.28 0.62 14.79
N GLU A 131 -14.95 1.78 14.76
CA GLU A 131 -15.25 2.56 15.97
C GLU A 131 -16.12 1.79 16.96
N VAL A 132 -17.14 1.09 16.46
CA VAL A 132 -17.99 0.22 17.28
C VAL A 132 -17.19 -0.95 17.86
N ALA A 133 -16.33 -1.59 17.04
CA ALA A 133 -15.49 -2.70 17.48
C ALA A 133 -14.45 -2.27 18.54
N ALA A 134 -13.80 -1.13 18.34
CA ALA A 134 -12.76 -0.61 19.23
C ALA A 134 -13.32 -0.12 20.58
N ALA A 135 -14.61 0.23 20.64
CA ALA A 135 -15.29 0.64 21.87
C ALA A 135 -15.60 -0.53 22.82
N ASN A 136 -15.59 -1.78 22.33
CA ASN A 136 -15.95 -2.95 23.13
C ASN A 136 -14.90 -4.05 23.02
N ILE A 137 -14.25 -4.39 24.14
CA ILE A 137 -13.20 -5.43 24.19
C ILE A 137 -13.68 -6.80 23.69
N ARG A 138 -14.98 -7.11 23.81
CA ARG A 138 -15.56 -8.36 23.28
C ARG A 138 -15.47 -8.45 21.75
N TYR A 139 -15.32 -7.31 21.07
CA TYR A 139 -15.24 -7.20 19.61
C TYR A 139 -13.81 -6.92 19.13
N GLN A 140 -12.80 -7.17 19.95
CA GLN A 140 -11.40 -7.00 19.57
C GLN A 140 -11.00 -7.80 18.31
N PHE A 141 -11.59 -8.99 18.10
CA PHE A 141 -11.39 -9.74 16.85
C PHE A 141 -11.95 -9.01 15.61
N LEU A 142 -12.99 -8.17 15.78
CA LEU A 142 -13.54 -7.36 14.70
C LEU A 142 -12.64 -6.16 14.38
N VAL A 143 -11.77 -5.71 15.28
CA VAL A 143 -10.74 -4.72 14.97
C VAL A 143 -9.74 -5.29 13.96
N TYR A 144 -9.32 -6.55 14.15
CA TYR A 144 -8.52 -7.26 13.15
C TYR A 144 -9.29 -7.38 11.82
N ASN A 145 -10.55 -7.82 11.83
CA ASN A 145 -11.35 -7.91 10.60
C ASN A 145 -11.49 -6.54 9.90
N ALA A 146 -11.72 -5.46 10.65
CA ALA A 146 -11.79 -4.11 10.12
C ALA A 146 -10.50 -3.73 9.39
N SER A 147 -9.33 -4.06 9.94
CA SER A 147 -8.05 -3.79 9.29
C SER A 147 -7.89 -4.55 7.97
N VAL A 148 -8.39 -5.79 7.89
CA VAL A 148 -8.41 -6.57 6.64
C VAL A 148 -9.37 -5.97 5.63
N HIS A 149 -10.56 -5.54 6.06
CA HIS A 149 -11.52 -4.85 5.19
C HIS A 149 -10.96 -3.52 4.68
N HIS A 150 -10.36 -2.72 5.57
CA HIS A 150 -9.70 -1.46 5.23
C HIS A 150 -8.64 -1.68 4.16
N TRP A 151 -7.74 -2.65 4.36
CA TRP A 151 -6.71 -2.99 3.38
C TRP A 151 -7.28 -3.33 2.00
N ARG A 152 -8.36 -4.11 1.96
CA ARG A 152 -9.02 -4.51 0.71
C ARG A 152 -9.65 -3.33 -0.01
N VAL A 153 -10.41 -2.50 0.70
CA VAL A 153 -11.12 -1.38 0.07
C VAL A 153 -10.17 -0.22 -0.27
N ALA A 154 -9.08 -0.05 0.48
CA ALA A 154 -8.05 0.96 0.21
C ALA A 154 -7.11 0.59 -0.95
N ALA A 155 -7.16 -0.67 -1.42
CA ALA A 155 -6.29 -1.17 -2.49
C ALA A 155 -6.12 -0.25 -3.71
N PRO A 156 -7.17 0.40 -4.24
CA PRO A 156 -7.03 1.32 -5.38
C PRO A 156 -6.11 2.52 -5.13
N LEU A 157 -5.98 2.96 -3.86
CA LEU A 157 -5.20 4.14 -3.46
C LEU A 157 -3.84 3.80 -2.86
N HIS A 158 -3.44 2.52 -2.79
CA HIS A 158 -2.10 2.11 -2.33
C HIS A 158 -0.97 2.40 -3.34
N ARG A 159 -1.24 3.15 -4.41
CA ARG A 159 -0.26 3.56 -5.43
C ARG A 159 0.44 4.85 -5.02
N ASP A 160 1.70 5.01 -5.44
CA ASP A 160 2.50 6.20 -5.17
C ASP A 160 1.73 7.48 -5.57
N GLY A 161 1.74 8.48 -4.70
CA GLY A 161 1.08 9.78 -4.90
C GLY A 161 -0.41 9.81 -4.53
N LEU A 162 -1.06 8.65 -4.35
CA LEU A 162 -2.46 8.57 -3.89
C LEU A 162 -2.58 8.17 -2.41
N ARG A 163 -1.52 7.65 -1.79
CA ARG A 163 -1.57 7.16 -0.41
C ARG A 163 -1.79 8.26 0.62
N ALA A 164 -1.45 9.51 0.28
CA ALA A 164 -1.71 10.66 1.14
C ALA A 164 -3.20 10.76 1.53
N HIS A 165 -4.12 10.35 0.66
CA HIS A 165 -5.56 10.31 0.96
C HIS A 165 -5.92 9.27 2.02
N LEU A 166 -5.13 8.21 2.16
CA LEU A 166 -5.38 7.13 3.10
C LEU A 166 -4.90 7.44 4.52
N LEU A 167 -3.95 8.38 4.68
CA LEU A 167 -3.26 8.65 5.93
C LEU A 167 -4.19 8.74 7.16
N PRO A 168 -5.29 9.52 7.16
CA PRO A 168 -6.16 9.63 8.34
C PRO A 168 -6.79 8.28 8.74
N SER A 169 -7.22 7.50 7.74
CA SER A 169 -7.87 6.22 7.98
C SER A 169 -6.89 5.13 8.41
N THR A 170 -5.71 5.07 7.77
CA THR A 170 -4.68 4.09 8.07
C THR A 170 -4.09 4.32 9.46
N ASP A 171 -3.86 5.57 9.86
CA ASP A 171 -3.36 5.91 11.19
C ASP A 171 -4.33 5.46 12.29
N LYS A 172 -5.61 5.85 12.17
CA LYS A 172 -6.66 5.44 13.12
C LYS A 172 -6.82 3.92 13.18
N MET A 173 -6.74 3.23 12.05
CA MET A 173 -6.79 1.77 12.01
C MET A 173 -5.57 1.13 12.71
N VAL A 174 -4.36 1.67 12.51
CA VAL A 174 -3.14 1.16 13.16
C VAL A 174 -3.26 1.32 14.67
N GLN A 175 -3.68 2.49 15.16
CA GLN A 175 -3.86 2.75 16.58
C GLN A 175 -4.87 1.81 17.24
N ALA A 176 -5.92 1.42 16.51
CA ALA A 176 -6.89 0.43 17.00
C ALA A 176 -6.30 -0.99 17.00
N LEU A 177 -5.62 -1.37 15.91
CA LEU A 177 -5.01 -2.70 15.75
C LEU A 177 -3.89 -2.95 16.77
N ASP A 178 -3.18 -1.91 17.20
CA ASP A 178 -2.14 -1.99 18.24
C ASP A 178 -2.64 -2.57 19.55
N LYS A 179 -3.92 -2.30 19.86
CA LYS A 179 -4.58 -2.79 21.08
C LYS A 179 -4.98 -4.25 20.97
N VAL A 180 -4.92 -4.87 19.79
CA VAL A 180 -5.24 -6.28 19.56
C VAL A 180 -3.98 -7.13 19.80
N PRO A 181 -3.98 -8.13 20.69
CA PRO A 181 -2.82 -9.00 20.86
C PRO A 181 -2.58 -9.88 19.63
N GLY A 182 -1.32 -10.24 19.36
CA GLY A 182 -0.95 -11.10 18.24
C GLY A 182 -0.94 -10.39 16.88
N HIS A 183 -0.92 -11.20 15.82
CA HIS A 183 -0.95 -10.79 14.42
C HIS A 183 0.18 -9.84 14.02
N GLU A 184 1.37 -10.05 14.59
CA GLU A 184 2.57 -9.24 14.38
C GLU A 184 2.91 -9.12 12.90
N GLU A 185 2.76 -10.21 12.14
CA GLU A 185 2.96 -10.20 10.69
C GLU A 185 2.04 -9.20 9.99
N TRP A 186 0.76 -9.18 10.36
CA TRP A 186 -0.22 -8.28 9.79
C TRP A 186 0.02 -6.83 10.24
N LYS A 187 0.33 -6.62 11.53
CA LYS A 187 0.69 -5.30 12.06
C LYS A 187 1.88 -4.69 11.34
N VAL A 188 2.94 -5.48 11.08
CA VAL A 188 4.11 -5.02 10.32
C VAL A 188 3.71 -4.53 8.93
N ARG A 189 2.82 -5.24 8.23
CA ARG A 189 2.29 -4.80 6.93
C ARG A 189 1.50 -3.50 7.05
N CYS A 190 0.65 -3.36 8.07
CA CYS A 190 -0.11 -2.14 8.36
C CYS A 190 0.79 -0.94 8.70
N TYR A 191 1.82 -1.12 9.53
CA TYR A 191 2.80 -0.06 9.82
C TYR A 191 3.57 0.36 8.55
N THR A 192 3.95 -0.61 7.73
CA THR A 192 4.62 -0.34 6.45
C THR A 192 3.74 0.52 5.54
N ALA A 193 2.45 0.19 5.42
CA ALA A 193 1.50 0.99 4.67
C ALA A 193 1.29 2.39 5.26
N LEU A 194 1.22 2.51 6.60
CA LEU A 194 1.13 3.82 7.28
C LEU A 194 2.34 4.69 6.98
N ALA A 195 3.56 4.13 7.07
CA ALA A 195 4.77 4.87 6.74
C ALA A 195 4.81 5.36 5.29
N LEU A 196 4.33 4.55 4.35
CA LEU A 196 4.18 4.96 2.96
C LEU A 196 3.15 6.09 2.80
N CYS A 197 2.04 6.06 3.55
CA CYS A 197 1.06 7.15 3.55
C CYS A 197 1.67 8.44 4.14
N GLN A 198 2.45 8.33 5.22
CA GLN A 198 3.14 9.47 5.85
C GLN A 198 4.19 10.08 4.89
N ALA A 199 4.95 9.26 4.19
CA ALA A 199 5.93 9.71 3.20
C ALA A 199 5.26 10.45 2.03
N ASP A 200 4.20 9.89 1.43
CA ASP A 200 3.45 10.54 0.35
C ASP A 200 2.83 11.87 0.83
N ALA A 201 2.30 11.93 2.05
CA ALA A 201 1.76 13.17 2.60
C ALA A 201 2.84 14.24 2.83
N ALA A 202 4.04 13.84 3.28
CA ALA A 202 5.19 14.75 3.42
C ALA A 202 5.63 15.32 2.06
N LEU A 203 5.62 14.50 1.00
CA LEU A 203 5.90 14.94 -0.37
C LEU A 203 4.87 15.98 -0.85
N VAL A 204 3.59 15.72 -0.64
CA VAL A 204 2.50 16.65 -1.00
C VAL A 204 2.67 17.97 -0.25
N ALA A 205 2.89 17.93 1.06
CA ALA A 205 3.11 19.13 1.88
C ALA A 205 4.34 19.93 1.43
N GLY A 206 5.46 19.25 1.13
CA GLY A 206 6.68 19.89 0.63
C GLY A 206 6.47 20.59 -0.72
N SER A 207 5.74 19.97 -1.64
CA SER A 207 5.42 20.56 -2.95
C SER A 207 4.54 21.81 -2.85
N GLN A 208 3.58 21.81 -1.92
CA GLN A 208 2.70 22.96 -1.67
C GLN A 208 3.45 24.14 -1.01
N ALA A 209 4.39 23.85 -0.11
CA ALA A 209 5.24 24.88 0.51
C ALA A 209 6.16 25.55 -0.52
N ALA A 210 6.73 24.78 -1.45
CA ALA A 210 7.57 25.31 -2.53
C ALA A 210 6.78 26.19 -3.52
N ALA A 211 5.52 25.86 -3.81
CA ALA A 211 4.66 26.64 -4.71
C ALA A 211 4.07 27.91 -4.06
N GLY A 212 3.87 27.90 -2.74
CA GLY A 212 3.21 29.01 -2.01
C GLY A 212 4.14 30.04 -1.37
N GLY A 213 5.47 29.91 -1.49
CA GLY A 213 6.44 30.81 -0.84
C GLY A 213 6.39 30.82 0.69
N GLY A 214 5.60 29.91 1.30
CA GLY A 214 5.34 29.85 2.73
C GLY A 214 6.30 28.89 3.44
N LYS A 215 6.83 29.33 4.59
CA LYS A 215 7.58 28.46 5.51
C LYS A 215 6.69 27.28 5.91
N ALA A 216 7.13 26.05 5.65
CA ALA A 216 6.42 24.85 6.09
C ALA A 216 6.18 24.95 7.60
N GLY A 217 4.91 25.06 8.01
CA GLY A 217 4.52 25.03 9.41
C GLY A 217 4.92 23.69 10.01
N GLY A 218 5.64 23.72 11.15
CA GLY A 218 6.25 22.55 11.79
C GLY A 218 5.30 21.51 12.40
N GLY A 219 4.06 21.40 11.92
CA GLY A 219 3.04 20.46 12.40
C GLY A 219 2.44 19.53 11.33
N GLY A 220 2.92 19.60 10.08
CA GLY A 220 2.48 18.70 9.01
C GLY A 220 3.19 17.33 9.04
N PRO A 221 2.63 16.30 8.39
CA PRO A 221 3.26 14.98 8.30
C PRO A 221 4.68 15.08 7.75
N SER A 222 5.64 14.48 8.48
CA SER A 222 7.07 14.54 8.15
C SER A 222 7.62 13.18 7.73
N PHE A 223 8.71 13.19 6.95
CA PHE A 223 9.52 12.00 6.70
C PHE A 223 10.05 11.37 8.01
N ASP A 224 10.21 12.16 9.07
CA ASP A 224 10.59 11.66 10.39
C ASP A 224 9.50 10.75 10.99
N ASP A 225 8.22 11.03 10.75
CA ASP A 225 7.11 10.21 11.24
C ASP A 225 7.07 8.88 10.50
N ALA A 226 7.30 8.91 9.17
CA ALA A 226 7.45 7.71 8.36
C ALA A 226 8.63 6.85 8.83
N ALA A 227 9.77 7.46 9.15
CA ALA A 227 10.95 6.76 9.66
C ALA A 227 10.68 6.09 11.02
N LYS A 228 10.04 6.80 11.96
CA LYS A 228 9.64 6.24 13.27
C LYS A 228 8.67 5.06 13.10
N THR A 229 7.68 5.19 12.23
CA THR A 229 6.72 4.11 11.93
C THR A 229 7.42 2.89 11.32
N LEU A 230 8.37 3.08 10.39
CA LEU A 230 9.15 1.94 9.86
C LEU A 230 10.07 1.32 10.90
N GLN A 231 10.68 2.12 11.78
CA GLN A 231 11.48 1.57 12.87
C GLN A 231 10.65 0.68 13.77
N ARG A 232 9.44 1.13 14.13
CA ARG A 232 8.46 0.31 14.85
C ARG A 232 8.11 -0.98 14.11
N ALA A 233 7.95 -0.93 12.79
CA ALA A 233 7.70 -2.12 11.98
C ALA A 233 8.88 -3.09 11.99
N TYR A 234 10.11 -2.57 11.91
CA TYR A 234 11.34 -3.35 11.96
C TYR A 234 11.50 -4.05 13.32
N ASP A 235 11.27 -3.32 14.41
CA ASP A 235 11.38 -3.84 15.78
C ASP A 235 10.31 -4.91 16.03
N THR A 236 9.07 -4.67 15.58
CA THR A 236 7.97 -5.66 15.67
C THR A 236 8.30 -6.94 14.90
N ALA A 237 8.82 -6.81 13.67
CA ALA A 237 9.24 -7.96 12.87
C ALA A 237 10.39 -8.74 13.53
N GLY A 238 11.36 -8.03 14.10
CA GLY A 238 12.49 -8.62 14.83
C GLY A 238 12.04 -9.38 16.07
N ALA A 239 11.19 -8.76 16.91
CA ALA A 239 10.64 -9.38 18.11
C ALA A 239 9.83 -10.65 17.79
N ALA A 240 9.08 -10.64 16.68
CA ALA A 240 8.30 -11.77 16.19
C ALA A 240 9.11 -12.77 15.34
N LYS A 241 10.43 -12.58 15.17
CA LYS A 241 11.32 -13.43 14.35
C LYS A 241 10.90 -13.55 12.88
N LEU A 242 10.26 -12.52 12.33
CA LEU A 242 9.79 -12.44 10.94
C LEU A 242 10.92 -11.95 10.02
N VAL A 243 11.94 -12.77 9.82
CA VAL A 243 13.20 -12.40 9.14
C VAL A 243 12.99 -11.80 7.75
N GLN A 244 12.07 -12.36 6.97
CA GLN A 244 11.82 -11.88 5.61
C GLN A 244 11.18 -10.48 5.61
N LEU A 245 10.14 -10.28 6.42
CA LEU A 245 9.49 -8.98 6.56
C LEU A 245 10.44 -7.93 7.15
N GLN A 246 11.27 -8.31 8.12
CA GLN A 246 12.26 -7.42 8.69
C GLN A 246 13.25 -6.90 7.62
N ARG A 247 13.69 -7.77 6.71
CA ARG A 247 14.55 -7.38 5.57
C ARG A 247 13.81 -6.45 4.60
N ASP A 248 12.55 -6.73 4.32
CA ASP A 248 11.75 -5.91 3.40
C ASP A 248 11.48 -4.51 3.98
N VAL A 249 11.21 -4.41 5.30
CA VAL A 249 11.13 -3.13 6.01
C VAL A 249 12.46 -2.38 5.95
N ALA A 250 13.59 -3.05 6.19
CA ALA A 250 14.92 -2.41 6.11
C ALA A 250 15.22 -1.85 4.71
N ARG A 251 14.86 -2.58 3.65
CA ARG A 251 14.97 -2.09 2.27
C ARG A 251 14.12 -0.84 2.05
N LEU A 252 12.91 -0.82 2.60
CA LEU A 252 12.03 0.33 2.48
C LEU A 252 12.54 1.54 3.28
N GLN A 253 13.14 1.34 4.45
CA GLN A 253 13.78 2.41 5.23
C GLN A 253 14.87 3.11 4.41
N VAL A 254 15.73 2.35 3.73
CA VAL A 254 16.75 2.92 2.84
C VAL A 254 16.10 3.71 1.70
N HIS A 255 15.06 3.16 1.07
CA HIS A 255 14.36 3.84 -0.01
C HIS A 255 13.73 5.18 0.42
N LEU A 256 12.98 5.21 1.53
CA LEU A 256 12.38 6.44 2.04
C LEU A 256 13.44 7.46 2.48
N THR A 257 14.56 6.99 3.03
CA THR A 257 15.68 7.86 3.39
C THR A 257 16.26 8.54 2.16
N THR A 258 16.50 7.81 1.07
CA THR A 258 16.97 8.37 -0.20
C THR A 258 15.97 9.36 -0.78
N LEU A 259 14.67 9.08 -0.71
CA LEU A 259 13.62 10.00 -1.16
C LEU A 259 13.60 11.31 -0.35
N ALA A 260 13.76 11.22 0.97
CA ALA A 260 13.83 12.40 1.84
C ALA A 260 15.04 13.29 1.50
N TYR A 261 16.22 12.69 1.27
CA TYR A 261 17.42 13.44 0.88
C TYR A 261 17.32 14.04 -0.53
N GLY A 262 16.69 13.34 -1.48
CA GLY A 262 16.50 13.84 -2.84
C GLY A 262 15.59 15.07 -2.92
N ASN A 263 14.67 15.21 -1.96
CA ASN A 263 13.72 16.33 -1.90
C ASN A 263 14.09 17.40 -0.84
N ALA A 264 15.15 17.18 -0.07
CA ALA A 264 15.70 18.20 0.79
C ALA A 264 16.39 19.29 -0.07
N ALA A 265 15.91 20.53 0.03
CA ALA A 265 16.60 21.67 -0.57
C ALA A 265 18.05 21.74 -0.04
N PRO A 266 19.03 22.18 -0.85
CA PRO A 266 20.43 22.27 -0.43
C PRO A 266 20.55 23.29 0.71
N GLY A 267 20.50 22.81 1.96
CA GLY A 267 20.59 23.67 3.15
C GLY A 267 19.90 23.18 4.41
N SER A 268 19.01 22.17 4.37
CA SER A 268 18.41 21.67 5.61
C SER A 268 19.40 20.76 6.36
N LYS A 269 19.91 21.25 7.49
CA LYS A 269 20.78 20.48 8.42
C LYS A 269 20.14 19.13 8.73
N ALA A 270 20.79 18.06 8.31
CA ALA A 270 20.40 16.69 8.62
C ALA A 270 20.40 16.48 10.14
N ALA A 271 19.26 16.06 10.68
CA ALA A 271 19.16 15.54 12.02
C ALA A 271 19.96 14.23 12.09
N LYS A 272 20.89 14.18 13.04
CA LYS A 272 21.79 13.06 13.29
C LYS A 272 20.99 11.91 13.92
N VAL A 273 20.49 10.98 13.10
CA VAL A 273 19.93 9.72 13.60
C VAL A 273 21.08 8.79 13.94
N GLY A 274 21.20 8.46 15.24
CA GLY A 274 22.29 7.67 15.79
C GLY A 274 22.25 6.21 15.36
N GLY A 275 23.30 5.77 14.67
CA GLY A 275 23.72 4.37 14.64
C GLY A 275 24.67 4.07 15.81
N PRO A 276 24.69 2.85 16.36
CA PRO A 276 25.41 2.54 17.58
C PRO A 276 26.92 2.41 17.35
N GLY A 277 27.68 3.06 18.22
CA GLY A 277 29.03 2.71 18.68
C GLY A 277 30.06 2.21 17.66
N ALA A 278 30.93 3.11 17.20
CA ALA A 278 32.27 2.73 16.73
C ALA A 278 33.32 3.63 17.38
N ALA A 279 34.17 3.00 18.19
CA ALA A 279 35.28 3.60 18.89
C ALA A 279 36.31 4.21 17.92
N LYS A 280 36.88 5.36 18.31
CA LYS A 280 38.09 5.92 17.68
C LYS A 280 39.26 4.94 17.85
N PRO A 281 40.18 4.91 16.89
CA PRO A 281 41.58 5.07 17.30
C PRO A 281 42.42 5.99 16.39
N GLY A 282 43.24 6.80 17.06
CA GLY A 282 44.70 6.91 16.85
C GLY A 282 45.25 7.23 15.46
N ALA A 283 45.78 8.44 15.32
CA ALA A 283 46.70 8.81 14.25
C ALA A 283 48.04 8.06 14.36
N LYS A 284 48.56 7.55 13.23
CA LYS A 284 50.00 7.52 12.86
C LYS A 284 50.22 6.90 11.46
N GLY A 285 51.11 7.53 10.69
CA GLY A 285 52.00 6.84 9.75
C GLY A 285 51.59 6.81 8.28
N ALA A 286 52.09 7.76 7.50
CA ALA A 286 52.12 7.69 6.05
C ALA A 286 53.18 6.67 5.56
N LYS A 287 52.79 5.77 4.66
CA LYS A 287 53.65 5.17 3.62
C LYS A 287 52.79 4.92 2.37
N GLY A 288 53.36 5.27 1.21
CA GLY A 288 52.67 5.54 -0.05
C GLY A 288 51.71 4.44 -0.53
N ALA A 289 50.48 4.86 -0.82
CA ALA A 289 49.50 4.10 -1.57
C ALA A 289 49.60 4.48 -3.08
N PRO A 290 49.34 3.54 -4.01
CA PRO A 290 49.22 3.84 -5.43
C PRO A 290 48.09 4.88 -5.65
N PRO A 291 48.12 5.63 -6.78
CA PRO A 291 47.14 6.71 -7.01
C PRO A 291 45.71 6.19 -6.83
N PRO A 292 44.82 6.96 -6.18
CA PRO A 292 43.45 6.52 -5.95
C PRO A 292 42.77 6.25 -7.30
N ALA A 293 42.18 5.06 -7.43
CA ALA A 293 41.36 4.73 -8.59
C ALA A 293 40.24 5.78 -8.73
N PRO A 294 39.83 6.14 -9.96
CA PRO A 294 38.74 7.09 -10.17
C PRO A 294 37.51 6.61 -9.41
N VAL A 295 36.99 7.45 -8.51
CA VAL A 295 35.79 7.16 -7.72
C VAL A 295 34.61 7.20 -8.68
N LEU A 296 34.00 6.04 -8.94
CA LEU A 296 32.82 5.93 -9.79
C LEU A 296 31.61 6.51 -9.05
N ASP A 297 30.83 7.33 -9.75
CA ASP A 297 29.65 8.00 -9.19
C ASP A 297 28.37 7.21 -9.51
N GLU A 298 28.16 6.13 -8.76
CA GLU A 298 26.97 5.28 -8.90
C GLU A 298 25.68 6.05 -8.63
N GLU A 299 25.68 6.91 -7.62
CA GLU A 299 24.48 7.64 -7.19
C GLU A 299 24.06 8.69 -8.23
N GLY A 300 25.01 9.46 -8.76
CA GLY A 300 24.75 10.41 -9.83
C GLY A 300 24.29 9.74 -11.12
N ALA A 301 24.85 8.57 -11.47
CA ALA A 301 24.40 7.80 -12.62
C ALA A 301 22.94 7.30 -12.46
N LEU A 302 22.60 6.75 -11.29
CA LEU A 302 21.24 6.27 -11.03
C LEU A 302 20.21 7.40 -11.03
N ARG A 303 20.57 8.59 -10.55
CA ARG A 303 19.69 9.78 -10.60
C ARG A 303 19.36 10.19 -12.03
N LEU A 304 20.36 10.22 -12.93
CA LEU A 304 20.15 10.53 -14.35
C LEU A 304 19.28 9.48 -15.04
N ILE A 305 19.54 8.19 -14.79
CA ILE A 305 18.73 7.08 -15.35
C ILE A 305 17.28 7.18 -14.87
N GLN A 306 17.06 7.45 -13.57
CA GLN A 306 15.73 7.60 -13.02
C GLN A 306 15.01 8.81 -13.63
N GLY A 307 15.71 9.93 -13.81
CA GLY A 307 15.17 11.14 -14.44
C GLY A 307 14.68 10.89 -15.87
N VAL A 308 15.40 10.08 -16.66
CA VAL A 308 14.96 9.70 -18.02
C VAL A 308 13.71 8.81 -17.98
N LEU A 309 13.65 7.84 -17.05
CA LEU A 309 12.51 6.93 -16.92
C LEU A 309 11.23 7.63 -16.45
N THR A 310 11.35 8.60 -15.54
CA THR A 310 10.19 9.31 -14.99
C THR A 310 9.79 10.51 -15.84
N GLY A 311 10.76 11.31 -16.27
CA GLY A 311 10.52 12.54 -17.02
C GLY A 311 10.17 12.31 -18.48
N ARG A 312 10.51 11.15 -19.04
CA ARG A 312 10.37 10.83 -20.48
C ARG A 312 10.78 11.99 -21.38
N PRO A 313 12.01 12.51 -21.22
CA PRO A 313 12.48 13.64 -22.01
C PRO A 313 12.60 13.25 -23.49
N ASP A 314 12.69 14.25 -24.36
CA ASP A 314 12.90 14.03 -25.79
C ASP A 314 14.13 13.15 -26.04
N ARG A 315 14.08 12.38 -27.13
CA ARG A 315 15.06 11.33 -27.47
C ARG A 315 16.51 11.80 -27.40
N THR A 316 16.81 13.02 -27.84
CA THR A 316 18.16 13.60 -27.82
C THR A 316 18.65 13.91 -26.40
N ILE A 317 17.76 14.43 -25.55
CA ILE A 317 18.05 14.72 -24.14
C ILE A 317 18.22 13.42 -23.35
N ALA A 318 17.34 12.44 -23.58
CA ALA A 318 17.44 11.11 -23.00
C ALA A 318 18.78 10.46 -23.35
N GLU A 319 19.19 10.53 -24.62
CA GLU A 319 20.46 10.00 -25.08
C GLU A 319 21.67 10.65 -24.38
N GLN A 320 21.68 11.98 -24.27
CA GLN A 320 22.76 12.71 -23.61
C GLN A 320 22.85 12.37 -22.11
N GLN A 321 21.72 12.36 -21.41
CA GLN A 321 21.65 12.06 -19.97
C GLN A 321 22.07 10.61 -19.68
N LEU A 322 21.66 9.65 -20.51
CA LEU A 322 22.06 8.25 -20.33
C LEU A 322 23.55 8.03 -20.64
N LYS A 323 24.10 8.69 -21.67
CA LYS A 323 25.54 8.64 -21.95
C LYS A 323 26.36 9.21 -20.80
N GLU A 324 25.93 10.34 -20.24
CA GLU A 324 26.56 10.93 -19.04
C GLU A 324 26.47 9.97 -17.84
N ALA A 325 25.31 9.35 -17.62
CA ALA A 325 25.12 8.39 -16.55
C ALA A 325 26.08 7.19 -16.69
N VAL A 326 26.21 6.62 -17.88
CA VAL A 326 27.11 5.47 -18.13
C VAL A 326 28.58 5.88 -17.99
N ALA A 327 28.97 7.08 -18.44
CA ALA A 327 30.35 7.57 -18.30
C ALA A 327 30.81 7.66 -16.83
N LYS A 328 29.88 7.93 -15.89
CA LYS A 328 30.16 7.99 -14.45
C LYS A 328 30.45 6.64 -13.80
N VAL A 329 30.07 5.54 -14.45
CA VAL A 329 30.09 4.17 -13.88
C VAL A 329 30.83 3.15 -14.74
N ASP A 330 31.09 3.44 -16.00
CA ASP A 330 31.88 2.61 -16.93
C ASP A 330 32.88 3.49 -17.71
N PRO A 331 34.00 3.87 -17.08
CA PRO A 331 34.99 4.76 -17.68
C PRO A 331 35.72 4.12 -18.88
N ASN A 332 35.69 2.80 -18.99
CA ASN A 332 36.30 2.05 -20.10
C ASN A 332 35.37 1.96 -21.33
N GLY A 333 34.09 2.34 -21.17
CA GLY A 333 33.08 2.23 -22.22
C GLY A 333 32.64 0.80 -22.53
N PRO A 334 31.63 0.65 -23.41
CA PRO A 334 31.01 -0.64 -23.71
C PRO A 334 31.97 -1.65 -24.33
N ASP A 335 32.96 -1.18 -25.09
CA ASP A 335 33.95 -2.01 -25.79
C ASP A 335 35.26 -2.22 -24.99
N GLY A 336 35.37 -1.62 -23.80
CA GLY A 336 36.57 -1.68 -22.96
C GLY A 336 36.65 -2.89 -22.04
N ARG A 337 37.61 -2.92 -21.11
CA ARG A 337 37.70 -3.99 -20.09
C ARG A 337 36.58 -3.84 -19.05
N VAL A 338 35.98 -4.96 -18.65
CA VAL A 338 34.89 -5.01 -17.65
C VAL A 338 35.39 -4.65 -16.24
N LYS A 339 36.65 -4.92 -15.93
CA LYS A 339 37.26 -4.64 -14.62
C LYS A 339 37.26 -3.12 -14.35
N GLY A 340 36.56 -2.72 -13.29
CA GLY A 340 36.44 -1.31 -12.88
C GLY A 340 35.19 -0.59 -13.40
N ALA A 341 34.19 -1.32 -13.92
CA ALA A 341 32.88 -0.78 -14.27
C ALA A 341 31.79 -1.27 -13.30
N LEU A 342 30.80 -0.44 -12.98
CA LEU A 342 29.62 -0.82 -12.22
C LEU A 342 28.50 -1.24 -13.18
N LEU A 343 28.37 -2.54 -13.40
CA LEU A 343 27.47 -3.08 -14.42
C LEU A 343 25.98 -3.02 -14.05
N ARG A 344 25.64 -2.85 -12.77
CA ARG A 344 24.26 -2.73 -12.31
C ARG A 344 23.60 -1.41 -12.74
N PRO A 345 24.24 -0.24 -12.59
CA PRO A 345 23.80 0.98 -13.25
C PRO A 345 23.78 0.88 -14.77
N VAL A 346 24.78 0.26 -15.40
CA VAL A 346 24.84 0.08 -16.87
C VAL A 346 23.66 -0.74 -17.39
N SER A 347 23.27 -1.81 -16.71
CA SER A 347 22.11 -2.63 -17.09
C SER A 347 20.79 -1.86 -16.98
N ARG A 348 20.68 -0.92 -16.02
CA ARG A 348 19.52 -0.04 -15.88
C ARG A 348 19.50 1.06 -16.94
N ALA A 349 20.65 1.60 -17.31
CA ALA A 349 20.79 2.53 -18.42
C ALA A 349 20.40 1.88 -19.76
N ALA A 350 20.75 0.61 -19.96
CA ALA A 350 20.34 -0.18 -21.13
C ALA A 350 18.82 -0.28 -21.25
N TRP A 351 18.14 -0.62 -20.16
CA TRP A 351 16.67 -0.66 -20.11
C TRP A 351 16.05 0.71 -20.38
N ALA A 352 16.57 1.77 -19.75
CA ALA A 352 16.07 3.12 -19.97
C ALA A 352 16.26 3.59 -21.42
N ALA A 353 17.37 3.21 -22.06
CA ALA A 353 17.60 3.46 -23.49
C ALA A 353 16.58 2.74 -24.37
N ALA A 354 16.24 1.48 -24.07
CA ALA A 354 15.22 0.74 -24.81
C ALA A 354 13.83 1.39 -24.67
N VAL A 355 13.46 1.80 -23.46
CA VAL A 355 12.20 2.52 -23.21
C VAL A 355 12.16 3.88 -23.91
N ALA A 356 13.31 4.56 -24.03
CA ALA A 356 13.44 5.86 -24.70
C ALA A 356 13.58 5.76 -26.24
N GLY A 357 13.47 4.56 -26.83
CA GLY A 357 13.58 4.37 -28.29
C GLY A 357 15.00 4.54 -28.82
N LEU A 358 16.02 4.15 -28.04
CA LEU A 358 17.45 4.18 -28.39
C LEU A 358 18.03 2.76 -28.52
N PRO A 359 17.61 1.97 -29.54
CA PRO A 359 17.90 0.54 -29.62
C PRO A 359 19.39 0.22 -29.72
N ALA A 360 20.16 1.03 -30.46
CA ALA A 360 21.60 0.81 -30.61
C ALA A 360 22.39 0.98 -29.30
N LEU A 361 22.00 1.94 -28.45
CA LEU A 361 22.63 2.14 -27.14
C LEU A 361 22.17 1.08 -26.13
N ALA A 362 20.87 0.75 -26.16
CA ALA A 362 20.32 -0.31 -25.34
C ALA A 362 21.02 -1.64 -25.58
N GLU A 363 21.22 -2.06 -26.84
CA GLU A 363 21.88 -3.34 -27.16
C GLU A 363 23.35 -3.36 -26.73
N ARG A 364 24.08 -2.25 -26.94
CA ARG A 364 25.48 -2.13 -26.53
C ARG A 364 25.64 -2.23 -25.01
N TRP A 365 24.81 -1.52 -24.25
CA TRP A 365 24.89 -1.53 -22.79
C TRP A 365 24.30 -2.80 -22.18
N ALA A 366 23.31 -3.43 -22.80
CA ALA A 366 22.82 -4.76 -22.41
C ALA A 366 23.94 -5.81 -22.59
N SER A 367 24.59 -5.82 -23.76
CA SER A 367 25.75 -6.68 -24.02
C SER A 367 26.89 -6.47 -23.03
N ARG A 368 27.13 -5.21 -22.65
CA ARG A 368 28.09 -4.84 -21.61
C ARG A 368 27.71 -5.39 -20.23
N ALA A 369 26.45 -5.27 -19.84
CA ALA A 369 25.93 -5.79 -18.58
C ALA A 369 25.89 -7.33 -18.53
N ALA A 370 25.71 -8.00 -19.67
CA ALA A 370 25.73 -9.45 -19.78
C ALA A 370 27.09 -10.07 -19.39
N ALA A 371 28.18 -9.32 -19.52
CA ALA A 371 29.52 -9.72 -19.09
C ALA A 371 29.72 -9.72 -17.56
N SER A 372 28.70 -9.34 -16.79
CA SER A 372 28.70 -9.37 -15.33
C SER A 372 28.77 -10.80 -14.78
N SER A 373 29.53 -11.02 -13.71
CA SER A 373 29.48 -12.25 -12.91
C SER A 373 28.19 -12.36 -12.07
N ASP A 374 27.57 -11.22 -11.75
CA ASP A 374 26.33 -11.16 -10.97
C ASP A 374 25.10 -11.43 -11.85
N SER A 375 24.12 -12.15 -11.29
CA SER A 375 22.87 -12.48 -11.99
C SER A 375 22.01 -11.25 -12.27
N GLY A 376 22.01 -10.23 -11.40
CA GLY A 376 21.17 -9.04 -11.53
C GLY A 376 21.35 -8.28 -12.86
N PRO A 377 22.56 -7.78 -13.19
CA PRO A 377 22.82 -7.11 -14.46
C PRO A 377 22.53 -7.97 -15.69
N ARG A 378 22.77 -9.29 -15.61
CA ARG A 378 22.45 -10.24 -16.70
C ARG A 378 20.95 -10.35 -16.95
N THR A 379 20.15 -10.51 -15.89
CA THR A 379 18.69 -10.56 -16.02
C THR A 379 18.13 -9.26 -16.62
N TRP A 380 18.66 -8.10 -16.22
CA TRP A 380 18.27 -6.81 -16.82
C TRP A 380 18.69 -6.68 -18.28
N SER A 381 19.85 -7.21 -18.66
CA SER A 381 20.27 -7.32 -20.08
C SER A 381 19.28 -8.15 -20.89
N ASP A 382 18.91 -9.33 -20.40
CA ASP A 382 17.98 -10.22 -21.11
C ASP A 382 16.60 -9.58 -21.27
N LEU A 383 16.07 -8.96 -20.20
CA LEU A 383 14.81 -8.21 -20.26
C LEU A 383 14.88 -7.05 -21.27
N THR A 384 16.00 -6.33 -21.32
CA THR A 384 16.20 -5.23 -22.28
C THR A 384 16.14 -5.76 -23.71
N ARG A 385 16.80 -6.89 -24.01
CA ARG A 385 16.75 -7.51 -25.35
C ARG A 385 15.36 -8.00 -25.72
N VAL A 386 14.61 -8.57 -24.77
CA VAL A 386 13.21 -8.94 -24.99
C VAL A 386 12.38 -7.70 -25.33
N LEU A 387 12.57 -6.59 -24.61
CA LEU A 387 11.88 -5.34 -24.91
C LEU A 387 12.22 -4.82 -26.31
N LEU A 388 13.50 -4.85 -26.71
CA LEU A 388 13.92 -4.43 -28.05
C LEU A 388 13.35 -5.31 -29.16
N ALA A 389 13.16 -6.62 -28.91
CA ALA A 389 12.56 -7.53 -29.89
C ALA A 389 11.04 -7.35 -30.05
N LEU A 390 10.39 -6.66 -29.09
CA LEU A 390 8.96 -6.36 -29.12
C LEU A 390 8.63 -4.98 -29.72
N GLN A 391 9.66 -4.16 -29.98
CA GLN A 391 9.57 -2.84 -30.62
C GLN A 391 9.85 -2.96 -32.10
#